data_AF-X1UGK5-F1
#
_entry.id   AF-X1UGK5-F1
#
_cell.length_a   1.000
_cell.length_b   1.000
_cell.length_c   1.000
_cell.angle_alpha   90.00
_cell.angle_beta   90.00
_cell.angle_gamma   90.00
#
_symmetry.space_group_name_H-M   'P 1'
#
loop_
_entity.id
_entity.type
_entity.pdbx_description
1 polymer ?
#
loop_
_entity_poly.entity_id
_entity_poly.type
_entity_poly.pdbx_seq_one_letter_code
_entity_poly.pdbx_strand_id
1 'polypeptide(L)'
;MKEMSTRLGKEKVGKLLISLSVPASMGMIVNALYNLVDTIFVGRGVGATAIGALTVSFPIQMIIMAFAIMIGMGSASAISRSLGANNVERADNVTGNSF
;
A
#
# COMPACT_ATOMS: atom_id res chain seq x y z
N MET A 1 -5.79 17.00 -7.15
CA MET A 1 -4.51 17.12 -6.41
C MET A 1 -4.37 18.38 -5.55
N LYS A 2 -4.68 19.59 -6.09
CA LYS A 2 -4.42 20.88 -5.42
C LYS A 2 -5.06 21.03 -4.04
N GLU A 3 -6.31 20.62 -3.89
CA GLU A 3 -7.06 20.73 -2.63
C GLU A 3 -6.51 19.80 -1.53
N MET A 4 -6.22 18.55 -1.90
CA MET A 4 -5.63 17.55 -0.99
C MET A 4 -4.20 17.94 -0.57
N SER A 5 -3.37 18.41 -1.51
CA SER A 5 -2.02 18.93 -1.20
C SER A 5 -2.07 20.13 -0.26
N THR A 6 -3.02 21.05 -0.48
CA THR A 6 -3.22 22.22 0.40
C THR A 6 -3.62 21.80 1.81
N ARG A 7 -4.46 20.77 1.95
CA ARG A 7 -4.87 20.22 3.25
C ARG A 7 -3.68 19.59 3.99
N LEU A 8 -2.91 18.74 3.30
CA LEU A 8 -1.71 18.09 3.84
C LEU A 8 -0.65 19.09 4.32
N GLY A 9 -0.52 20.24 3.64
CA GLY A 9 0.46 21.27 3.99
C GLY A 9 0.04 22.27 5.07
N LYS A 10 -1.26 22.43 5.35
CA LYS A 10 -1.78 23.47 6.26
C LYS A 10 -2.41 22.95 7.55
N GLU A 11 -2.91 21.72 7.55
CA GLU A 11 -3.60 21.15 8.71
C GLU A 11 -2.60 20.68 9.79
N LYS A 12 -3.06 20.58 11.05
CA LYS A 12 -2.20 20.14 12.15
C LYS A 12 -1.78 18.68 11.97
N VAL A 13 -0.48 18.41 12.11
CA VAL A 13 0.12 17.06 11.92
C VAL A 13 -0.62 15.98 12.72
N GLY A 14 -0.93 16.21 14.00
CA GLY A 14 -1.64 15.21 14.82
C GLY A 14 -3.03 14.81 14.28
N LYS A 15 -3.78 15.78 13.74
CA LYS A 15 -5.10 15.52 13.12
C LYS A 15 -4.96 14.78 11.79
N LEU A 16 -3.95 15.15 11.00
CA LEU A 16 -3.60 14.47 9.75
C LEU A 16 -3.21 13.01 9.99
N LEU A 17 -2.34 12.75 10.96
CA LEU A 17 -1.92 11.39 11.33
C LEU A 17 -3.14 10.53 11.69
N ILE A 18 -4.01 10.99 12.58
CA ILE A 18 -5.19 10.21 12.96
C ILE A 18 -6.14 9.99 11.77
N SER A 19 -6.43 11.05 11.00
CA SER A 19 -7.39 10.95 9.88
C SER A 19 -6.90 10.09 8.71
N LEU A 20 -5.58 9.92 8.53
CA LEU A 20 -4.99 9.08 7.50
C LEU A 20 -4.65 7.68 8.02
N SER A 21 -4.05 7.56 9.21
CA SER A 21 -3.61 6.28 9.75
C SER A 21 -4.77 5.39 10.17
N VAL A 22 -5.86 5.92 10.74
CA VAL A 22 -6.99 5.09 11.17
C VAL A 22 -7.63 4.34 9.99
N PRO A 23 -8.00 5.00 8.87
CA PRO A 23 -8.49 4.28 7.70
C PRO A 23 -7.47 3.31 7.10
N ALA A 24 -6.19 3.70 7.04
CA ALA A 24 -5.13 2.84 6.51
C ALA A 24 -4.98 1.55 7.35
N SER A 25 -4.93 1.68 8.68
CA SER A 25 -4.85 0.54 9.59
C SER A 25 -6.09 -0.36 9.49
N MET A 26 -7.29 0.21 9.37
CA MET A 26 -8.50 -0.58 9.14
C MET A 26 -8.41 -1.39 7.84
N GLY A 27 -7.92 -0.78 6.76
CA GLY A 27 -7.67 -1.50 5.50
C GLY A 27 -6.67 -2.65 5.66
N MET A 28 -5.59 -2.43 6.42
CA MET A 28 -4.62 -3.48 6.72
C MET A 28 -5.22 -4.63 7.54
N ILE A 29 -6.10 -4.33 8.51
CA ILE A 29 -6.81 -5.34 9.30
C ILE A 29 -7.73 -6.18 8.40
N VAL A 30 -8.51 -5.53 7.53
CA VAL A 30 -9.39 -6.23 6.57
C VAL A 30 -8.58 -7.12 5.63
N ASN A 31 -7.44 -6.65 5.13
CA ASN A 31 -6.55 -7.45 4.30
C ASN A 31 -5.98 -8.66 5.06
N ALA A 32 -5.57 -8.49 6.32
CA ALA A 32 -5.10 -9.59 7.15
C ALA A 32 -6.21 -10.63 7.39
N LEU A 33 -7.44 -10.19 7.67
CA LEU A 33 -8.60 -11.07 7.81
C LEU A 33 -8.90 -11.82 6.51
N TYR A 34 -8.79 -11.15 5.36
CA TYR A 34 -8.94 -11.81 4.07
C TYR A 34 -7.93 -12.96 3.90
N ASN A 35 -6.64 -12.72 4.16
CA ASN A 35 -5.61 -13.77 4.07
C ASN A 35 -5.86 -14.93 5.07
N LEU A 36 -6.34 -14.62 6.28
CA LEU A 36 -6.67 -15.63 7.28
C LEU A 36 -7.84 -16.51 6.81
N VAL A 37 -8.92 -15.88 6.35
CA VAL A 37 -10.11 -16.57 5.86
C VAL A 37 -9.75 -17.41 4.64
N ASP A 38 -9.04 -16.85 3.67
CA ASP A 38 -8.58 -17.57 2.48
C ASP A 38 -7.79 -18.84 2.84
N THR A 39 -6.82 -18.72 3.76
CA THR A 39 -6.03 -19.87 4.23
C THR A 39 -6.91 -20.93 4.90
N ILE A 40 -7.91 -20.52 5.70
CA ILE A 40 -8.86 -21.44 6.34
C ILE A 40 -9.71 -22.17 5.29
N PHE A 41 -10.20 -21.45 4.28
CA PHE A 41 -11.01 -22.04 3.21
C PHE A 41 -10.20 -23.03 2.38
N VAL A 42 -8.98 -22.67 1.99
CA VAL A 42 -8.06 -23.58 1.28
C VAL A 42 -7.72 -24.80 2.15
N GLY A 43 -7.42 -24.57 3.43
CA GLY A 43 -7.10 -25.61 4.40
C GLY A 43 -8.24 -26.60 4.64
N ARG A 44 -9.49 -26.12 4.71
CA ARG A 44 -10.68 -26.99 4.86
C ARG A 44 -11.14 -27.63 3.56
N GLY A 45 -10.98 -26.94 2.43
CA GLY A 45 -11.45 -27.38 1.12
C GLY A 45 -10.55 -28.44 0.48
N VAL A 46 -9.23 -28.28 0.59
CA VAL A 46 -8.24 -29.17 -0.06
C VAL A 46 -7.40 -29.94 0.95
N GLY A 47 -7.20 -29.38 2.15
CA GLY A 47 -6.42 -30.03 3.21
C GLY A 47 -4.98 -29.51 3.33
N ALA A 48 -4.19 -30.19 4.16
CA ALA A 48 -2.84 -29.77 4.53
C ALA A 48 -1.87 -29.62 3.33
N THR A 49 -2.06 -30.41 2.27
CA THR A 49 -1.22 -30.35 1.06
C THR A 49 -1.29 -28.98 0.39
N ALA A 50 -2.48 -28.35 0.37
CA ALA A 50 -2.63 -27.03 -0.24
C ALA A 50 -1.99 -25.92 0.61
N ILE A 51 -2.06 -26.02 1.94
CA ILE A 51 -1.34 -25.10 2.85
C ILE A 51 0.18 -25.24 2.64
N GLY A 52 0.68 -26.47 2.47
CA GLY A 52 2.07 -26.71 2.11
C GLY A 52 2.46 -26.07 0.78
N ALA A 53 1.62 -26.19 -0.24
CA ALA A 53 1.83 -25.56 -1.54
C ALA A 53 1.86 -24.02 -1.44
N LEU A 54 0.92 -23.39 -0.71
CA LEU A 54 0.92 -21.95 -0.45
C LEU A 54 2.24 -21.48 0.17
N THR A 55 2.75 -22.22 1.15
CA THR A 55 4.01 -21.89 1.83
C THR A 55 5.20 -21.95 0.87
N VAL A 56 5.25 -22.95 -0.02
CA VAL A 56 6.31 -23.09 -1.03
C VAL A 56 6.22 -22.01 -2.10
N SER A 57 5.02 -21.56 -2.45
CA SER A 57 4.79 -20.46 -3.41
C SER A 57 5.05 -19.07 -2.82
N PHE A 58 5.01 -18.93 -1.50
CA PHE A 58 5.12 -17.64 -0.81
C PHE A 58 6.38 -16.81 -1.16
N PRO A 59 7.58 -17.39 -1.34
CA PRO A 59 8.76 -16.63 -1.75
C PRO A 59 8.60 -15.95 -3.12
N ILE A 60 7.96 -16.62 -4.07
CA ILE A 60 7.71 -16.04 -5.41
C ILE A 60 6.73 -14.88 -5.30
N GLN A 61 5.68 -15.04 -4.50
CA GLN A 61 4.74 -13.97 -4.19
C GLN A 61 5.43 -12.76 -3.53
N MET A 62 6.34 -13.01 -2.57
CA MET A 62 7.12 -11.95 -1.93
C MET A 62 7.95 -11.15 -2.94
N ILE A 63 8.59 -11.82 -3.91
CA ILE A 63 9.37 -11.12 -4.95
C ILE A 63 8.48 -10.21 -5.78
N ILE A 64 7.33 -10.70 -6.24
CA ILE A 64 6.37 -9.90 -7.02
C ILE A 64 5.87 -8.70 -6.19
N MET A 65 5.50 -8.94 -4.92
CA MET A 65 5.10 -7.87 -4.00
C MET A 65 6.22 -6.86 -3.77
N ALA A 66 7.48 -7.28 -3.67
CA ALA A 66 8.60 -6.39 -3.45
C ALA A 66 8.74 -5.37 -4.58
N PHE A 67 8.60 -5.79 -5.85
CA PHE A 67 8.60 -4.88 -6.98
C PHE A 67 7.38 -3.95 -6.98
N ALA A 68 6.18 -4.47 -6.69
CA ALA A 68 4.97 -3.66 -6.60
C ALA A 68 5.10 -2.57 -5.51
N ILE A 69 5.63 -2.93 -4.35
CA ILE A 69 5.90 -2.02 -3.24
C ILE A 69 6.98 -1.01 -3.61
N MET A 70 8.07 -1.45 -4.26
CA MET A 70 9.16 -0.58 -4.71
C MET A 70 8.63 0.54 -5.60
N ILE A 71 7.83 0.19 -6.61
CA ILE A 71 7.26 1.18 -7.55
C ILE A 71 6.20 2.02 -6.83
N GLY A 72 5.25 1.40 -6.13
CA GLY A 72 4.15 2.13 -5.48
C GLY A 72 4.63 3.09 -4.39
N MET A 73 5.35 2.58 -3.39
CA MET A 73 5.85 3.41 -2.27
C MET A 73 7.00 4.32 -2.72
N GLY A 74 7.88 3.85 -3.60
CA GLY A 74 8.97 4.67 -4.14
C GLY A 74 8.45 5.89 -4.90
N SER A 75 7.42 5.70 -5.72
CA SER A 75 6.77 6.77 -6.48
C SER A 75 6.01 7.72 -5.56
N ALA A 76 5.23 7.20 -4.60
CA ALA A 76 4.55 8.02 -3.59
C ALA A 76 5.54 8.90 -2.80
N SER A 77 6.71 8.35 -2.44
CA SER A 77 7.79 9.07 -1.78
C SER A 77 8.39 10.17 -2.67
N ALA A 78 8.64 9.89 -3.95
CA ALA A 78 9.12 10.88 -4.91
C ALA A 78 8.10 12.02 -5.13
N ILE A 79 6.82 11.69 -5.32
CA ILE A 79 5.71 12.64 -5.44
C ILE A 79 5.63 13.54 -4.21
N SER A 80 5.66 12.94 -3.01
CA SER A 80 5.59 13.70 -1.75
C SER A 80 6.72 14.70 -1.59
N ARG A 81 7.97 14.33 -1.96
CA ARG A 81 9.11 15.25 -1.92
C ARG A 81 8.99 16.35 -2.97
N SER A 82 8.55 16.03 -4.18
CA SER A 82 8.38 17.03 -5.26
C SER A 82 7.29 18.05 -4.93
N LEU A 83 6.15 17.60 -4.40
CA LEU A 83 5.10 18.50 -3.91
C LEU A 83 5.57 19.37 -2.74
N GLY A 84 6.31 18.80 -1.78
CA GLY A 84 6.90 19.56 -0.67
C GLY A 84 7.92 20.62 -1.11
N ALA A 85 8.60 20.40 -2.24
CA ALA A 85 9.50 21.36 -2.87
C ALA A 85 8.78 22.36 -3.82
N ASN A 86 7.44 22.37 -3.86
CA ASN A 86 6.62 23.14 -4.82
C ASN A 86 6.91 22.82 -6.31
N ASN A 87 7.54 21.69 -6.61
CA ASN A 87 7.79 21.25 -7.98
C ASN A 87 6.65 20.34 -8.46
N VAL A 88 5.54 20.98 -8.85
CA VAL A 88 4.31 20.28 -9.26
C VAL A 88 4.48 19.54 -10.59
N GLU A 89 5.21 20.13 -11.55
CA GLU A 89 5.47 19.49 -12.84
C GLU A 89 6.19 18.16 -12.69
N ARG A 90 7.22 18.11 -11.83
CA ARG A 90 7.91 16.86 -11.53
C ARG A 90 7.00 15.86 -10.82
N ALA A 91 6.13 16.30 -9.92
CA ALA A 91 5.17 15.43 -9.25
C ALA A 91 4.18 14.80 -10.23
N ASP A 92 3.67 15.57 -11.20
CA ASP A 92 2.76 15.08 -12.24
C ASP A 92 3.47 14.09 -13.18
N ASN A 93 4.70 14.40 -13.60
CA ASN A 93 5.50 13.48 -14.42
C ASN A 93 5.78 12.16 -13.71
N VAL A 94 6.13 12.17 -12.42
CA VAL A 94 6.31 10.93 -11.65
C VAL A 94 4.98 10.18 -11.56
N THR A 95 3.88 10.86 -11.26
CA THR A 95 2.56 10.22 -11.16
C THR A 95 2.18 9.50 -12.45
N GLY A 96 2.35 10.15 -13.61
CA GLY A 96 2.00 9.58 -14.91
C GLY A 96 2.92 8.47 -15.42
N ASN A 97 4.11 8.27 -14.83
CA ASN A 97 5.01 7.17 -15.18
C ASN A 97 4.95 5.99 -14.19
N SER A 98 4.23 6.14 -13.08
CA SER A 98 4.25 5.20 -11.95
C SER A 98 2.95 4.42 -11.75
N PHE A 99 1.82 4.91 -12.30
CA PHE A 99 0.50 4.29 -12.26
C PHE A 99 -0.10 4.33 -13.67
#